data_AF-A0A1F4Z468-F1
#
_entry.id   AF-A0A1F4Z468-F1
#
_cell.length_a   1.000
_cell.length_b   1.000
_cell.length_c   1.000
_cell.angle_alpha   90.00
_cell.angle_beta   90.00
_cell.angle_gamma   90.00
#
_symmetry.space_group_name_H-M   'P 1'
#
loop_
_entity.id
_entity.type
_entity.pdbx_description
1 polymer ?
#
loop_
_entity_poly.entity_id
_entity_poly.type
_entity_poly.pdbx_seq_one_letter_code
_entity_poly.pdbx_strand_id
1 'polypeptide(L)'
;MNISLASLSTDLRRVSCWILDERYDLVEKMVKNMKLKYSRWKKVGRYPDIWAQIDRLESKSENKLKKAELATTLGSILLQEAYKK
;
A
#
# COMPACT_ATOMS: atom_id res chain seq x y z
N MET A 1 3.47 17.75 -7.65
CA MET A 1 3.35 16.69 -6.63
C MET A 1 1.94 16.12 -6.68
N ASN A 2 1.82 14.81 -6.82
CA ASN A 2 0.54 14.10 -6.86
C ASN A 2 0.07 13.77 -5.44
N ILE A 3 -0.92 14.53 -4.96
CA ILE A 3 -1.43 14.43 -3.57
C ILE A 3 -2.07 13.05 -3.30
N SER A 4 -2.71 12.45 -4.30
CA SER A 4 -3.34 11.13 -4.14
C SER A 4 -2.31 10.03 -3.92
N LEU A 5 -1.20 10.03 -4.67
CA LEU A 5 -0.11 9.07 -4.48
C LEU A 5 0.60 9.28 -3.14
N ALA A 6 0.86 10.54 -2.75
CA ALA A 6 1.43 10.85 -1.43
C ALA A 6 0.51 10.40 -0.27
N SER A 7 -0.81 10.57 -0.42
CA SER A 7 -1.78 10.11 0.59
C SER A 7 -1.80 8.58 0.68
N LEU A 8 -1.86 7.88 -0.46
CA LEU A 8 -1.80 6.41 -0.50
C LEU A 8 -0.49 5.87 0.09
N SER A 9 0.64 6.56 -0.12
CA SER A 9 1.92 6.20 0.50
C SER A 9 1.87 6.23 2.03
N THR A 10 1.15 7.20 2.59
CA THR A 10 0.99 7.36 4.04
C THR A 10 0.06 6.30 4.61
N ASP A 11 -1.01 5.96 3.88
CA ASP A 11 -1.92 4.88 4.26
C ASP A 11 -1.19 3.52 4.27
N LEU A 12 -0.33 3.25 3.29
CA LEU A 12 0.50 2.03 3.28
C LEU A 12 1.51 1.99 4.44
N ARG A 13 2.04 3.15 4.86
CA ARG A 13 2.90 3.20 6.05
C ARG A 13 2.13 2.81 7.32
N ARG A 14 0.88 3.26 7.47
CA ARG A 14 0.00 2.82 8.59
C ARG A 14 -0.30 1.33 8.53
N VAL A 15 -0.59 0.81 7.34
CA VAL A 15 -0.82 -0.62 7.10
C VAL A 15 0.39 -1.45 7.51
N SER A 16 1.61 -1.01 7.19
CA SER A 16 2.84 -1.68 7.63
C SER A 16 2.92 -1.81 9.16
N CYS A 17 2.66 -0.72 9.89
CA CYS A 17 2.61 -0.74 11.35
C CYS A 17 1.54 -1.71 11.87
N TRP A 18 0.33 -1.68 11.31
CA TRP A 18 -0.75 -2.58 11.73
C TRP A 18 -0.46 -4.05 11.44
N ILE A 19 0.24 -4.37 10.36
CA ILE A 19 0.70 -5.72 10.08
C ILE A 19 1.65 -6.18 11.19
N LEU A 20 2.61 -5.35 11.59
CA LEU A 20 3.57 -5.68 12.65
C LEU A 20 2.88 -5.89 14.01
N ASP A 21 1.87 -5.05 14.29
CA ASP A 21 1.00 -5.12 15.48
C ASP A 21 -0.06 -6.23 15.40
N GLU A 22 -0.11 -7.01 14.31
CA GLU A 22 -1.08 -8.09 14.08
C GLU A 22 -2.56 -7.63 14.06
N ARG A 23 -2.82 -6.35 13.75
CA ARG A 23 -4.16 -5.77 13.61
C ARG A 23 -4.73 -5.96 12.20
N TYR A 24 -4.91 -7.23 11.81
CA TYR A 24 -5.29 -7.60 10.43
C TYR A 24 -6.71 -7.16 10.02
N ASP A 25 -7.61 -6.99 10.97
CA ASP A 25 -8.95 -6.42 10.74
C ASP A 25 -8.87 -4.97 10.23
N LEU A 26 -7.97 -4.17 10.80
CA LEU A 26 -7.70 -2.80 10.35
C LEU A 26 -7.04 -2.78 8.98
N VAL A 27 -6.12 -3.72 8.73
CA VAL A 27 -5.45 -3.87 7.43
C VAL A 27 -6.48 -4.14 6.33
N GLU A 28 -7.35 -5.15 6.52
CA GLU A 28 -8.37 -5.51 5.54
C GLU A 28 -9.33 -4.34 5.26
N LYS A 29 -9.81 -3.68 6.32
CA LYS A 29 -10.68 -2.50 6.18
C LYS A 29 -9.97 -1.37 5.43
N MET A 30 -8.70 -1.12 5.72
CA MET A 30 -7.94 -0.06 5.07
C MET A 30 -7.66 -0.37 3.61
N VAL A 31 -7.31 -1.61 3.25
CA VAL A 31 -7.07 -2.01 1.85
C VAL A 31 -8.31 -1.80 0.99
N LYS A 32 -9.49 -2.22 1.48
CA LYS A 32 -10.77 -1.94 0.81
C LYS A 32 -11.01 -0.43 0.61
N ASN A 33 -10.78 0.36 1.66
CA ASN A 33 -10.95 1.82 1.58
C ASN A 33 -9.96 2.49 0.61
N MET A 34 -8.71 2.04 0.58
CA MET A 34 -7.69 2.56 -0.33
C MET A 34 -8.08 2.33 -1.79
N LYS A 35 -8.61 1.13 -2.13
CA LYS A 35 -9.09 0.84 -3.48
C LYS A 35 -10.22 1.78 -3.90
N LEU A 36 -11.19 2.02 -3.02
CA LEU A 36 -12.30 2.94 -3.31
C LEU A 36 -11.81 4.38 -3.51
N LYS A 37 -10.87 4.83 -2.68
CA LYS A 37 -10.39 6.20 -2.65
C LYS A 37 -9.37 6.53 -3.74
N TYR A 38 -8.55 5.58 -4.16
CA TYR A 38 -7.40 5.81 -5.05
C TYR A 38 -7.41 4.97 -6.32
N SER A 39 -8.53 4.33 -6.67
CA SER A 39 -8.73 3.39 -7.81
C SER A 39 -8.12 3.81 -9.15
N ARG A 40 -7.96 5.12 -9.38
CA ARG A 40 -7.38 5.70 -10.61
C ARG A 40 -5.94 5.26 -10.89
N TRP A 41 -5.18 4.85 -9.89
CA TRP A 41 -3.75 4.53 -10.04
C TRP A 41 -3.53 3.03 -10.21
N LYS A 42 -3.45 2.56 -11.45
CA LYS A 42 -3.15 1.14 -11.74
C LYS A 42 -1.66 0.87 -11.90
N LYS A 43 -0.98 1.68 -12.72
CA LYS A 43 0.47 1.58 -12.96
C LYS A 43 1.21 2.67 -12.18
N VAL A 44 2.15 2.29 -11.33
CA VAL A 44 2.98 3.24 -10.57
C VAL A 44 4.42 2.73 -10.50
N GLY A 45 5.38 3.55 -10.93
CA GLY A 45 6.78 3.15 -11.08
C GLY A 45 6.93 1.89 -11.93
N ARG A 46 7.60 0.87 -11.38
CA ARG A 46 7.84 -0.43 -12.05
C ARG A 46 6.64 -1.39 -11.97
N TYR A 47 5.59 -1.07 -11.22
CA TYR A 47 4.46 -1.97 -11.03
C TYR A 47 3.39 -1.70 -12.08
N PRO A 48 3.11 -2.67 -13.00
CA PRO A 48 2.04 -2.53 -13.98
C PRO A 48 0.65 -2.54 -13.32
N ASP A 49 0.54 -3.24 -12.18
CA ASP A 49 -0.63 -3.26 -11.33
C ASP A 49 -0.21 -3.16 -9.85
N ILE A 50 -0.37 -1.95 -9.29
CA ILE A 50 -0.07 -1.68 -7.88
C ILE A 50 -1.08 -2.35 -6.95
N TRP A 51 -2.34 -2.50 -7.38
CA TRP A 51 -3.40 -3.08 -6.56
C TRP A 51 -3.18 -4.57 -6.37
N ALA A 52 -2.71 -5.27 -7.40
CA ALA A 52 -2.27 -6.66 -7.26
C ALA A 52 -1.18 -6.85 -6.19
N GLN A 53 -0.32 -5.84 -5.97
CA GLN A 53 0.68 -5.89 -4.90
C GLN A 53 0.09 -5.54 -3.53
N ILE A 54 -0.82 -4.56 -3.47
CA ILE A 54 -1.51 -4.17 -2.24
C ILE A 54 -2.38 -5.33 -1.71
N ASP A 55 -3.00 -6.11 -2.60
CA ASP A 55 -3.86 -7.25 -2.23
C ASP A 55 -3.09 -8.37 -1.53
N ARG A 56 -1.78 -8.47 -1.77
CA ARG A 56 -0.92 -9.43 -1.08
C ARG A 56 -0.79 -9.13 0.41
N LEU A 57 -1.03 -7.88 0.83
CA LEU A 57 -1.00 -7.49 2.24
C LEU A 57 -2.09 -8.19 3.06
N GLU A 58 -3.20 -8.57 2.41
CA GLU A 58 -4.32 -9.30 3.02
C GLU A 58 -4.11 -10.84 2.98
N SER A 59 -3.13 -11.34 2.21
CA SER A 59 -2.96 -12.78 1.95
C SER A 59 -2.57 -13.56 3.21
N LYS A 60 -3.33 -14.58 3.63
CA LYS A 60 -2.99 -15.39 4.82
C LYS A 60 -1.70 -16.22 4.69
N SER A 61 -1.17 -16.42 3.47
CA SER A 61 -0.01 -17.28 3.22
C SER A 61 1.35 -16.59 3.37
N GLU A 62 1.40 -15.26 3.35
CA GLU A 62 2.66 -14.52 3.45
C GLU A 62 3.07 -14.23 4.90
N ASN A 63 4.38 -14.33 5.16
CA ASN A 63 4.98 -14.00 6.45
C ASN A 63 4.72 -12.53 6.83
N LYS A 64 4.39 -12.28 8.10
CA LYS A 64 4.11 -10.96 8.68
C LYS A 64 5.16 -9.89 8.31
N LEU A 65 6.44 -10.20 8.50
CA LEU A 65 7.54 -9.26 8.21
C LEU A 65 7.60 -8.93 6.72
N LYS A 66 7.47 -9.95 5.85
CA LYS A 66 7.47 -9.74 4.40
C LYS A 66 6.33 -8.85 3.92
N LYS A 67 5.14 -8.98 4.52
CA LYS A 67 4.00 -8.10 4.23
C LYS A 67 4.26 -6.67 4.68
N ALA A 68 4.79 -6.49 5.89
CA ALA A 68 5.10 -5.16 6.41
C ALA A 68 6.19 -4.47 5.56
N GLU A 69 7.22 -5.20 5.16
CA GLU A 69 8.25 -4.74 4.23
C GLU A 69 7.68 -4.38 2.86
N LEU A 70 6.77 -5.21 2.33
CA LEU A 70 6.06 -4.92 1.08
C LEU A 70 5.29 -3.60 1.19
N ALA A 71 4.48 -3.43 2.23
CA ALA A 71 3.72 -2.19 2.45
C ALA A 71 4.64 -0.95 2.53
N THR A 72 5.75 -1.04 3.27
CA THR A 72 6.74 0.05 3.38
C THR A 72 7.42 0.35 2.04
N THR A 73 7.78 -0.70 1.29
CA THR A 73 8.42 -0.56 -0.02
C THR A 73 7.49 0.09 -1.03
N LEU A 74 6.24 -0.37 -1.11
CA LEU A 74 5.23 0.21 -1.96
C LEU A 74 4.98 1.68 -1.56
N GLY A 75 4.83 1.97 -0.26
CA GLY A 75 4.69 3.34 0.24
C GLY A 75 5.82 4.25 -0.21
N SER A 76 7.07 3.80 -0.09
CA SER A 76 8.25 4.57 -0.51
C SER A 76 8.25 4.87 -2.01
N ILE A 77 7.89 3.88 -2.84
CA ILE A 77 7.79 4.04 -4.30
C ILE A 77 6.67 5.02 -4.65
N LEU A 78 5.48 4.87 -4.06
CA LEU A 78 4.37 5.79 -4.29
C LEU A 78 4.73 7.23 -3.92
N LEU A 79 5.45 7.43 -2.81
CA LEU A 79 5.90 8.74 -2.40
C LEU A 79 6.90 9.32 -3.41
N GLN A 80 7.89 8.54 -3.86
CA GLN A 80 8.84 8.98 -4.88
C GLN A 80 8.13 9.37 -6.18
N GLU A 81 7.20 8.52 -6.66
CA GLU A 81 6.40 8.80 -7.86
C GLU A 81 5.48 10.01 -7.67
N ALA A 82 5.02 10.29 -6.44
CA ALA A 82 4.24 11.48 -6.15
C ALA A 82 5.01 12.78 -6.39
N TYR A 83 6.34 12.77 -6.29
CA TYR A 83 7.19 13.95 -6.52
C TYR A 83 7.70 14.08 -7.96
N LYS A 84 7.49 13.07 -8.83
CA LYS A 84 7.82 13.20 -10.25
C LYS A 84 6.91 14.25 -10.91
N LYS A 85 7.50 15.05 -11.80
CA LYS A 85 6.81 16.10 -12.56
C LYS A 85 5.91 15.49 -13.63
#